data_AF-A0A353A275-F1
#
_entry.id   AF-A0A353A275-F1
#
_cell.length_a   1.000
_cell.length_b   1.000
_cell.length_c   1.000
_cell.angle_alpha   90.00
_cell.angle_beta   90.00
_cell.angle_gamma   90.00
#
_symmetry.space_group_name_H-M   'P 1'
#
loop_
_entity.id
_entity.type
_entity.pdbx_description
1 polymer ?
#
loop_
_entity_poly.entity_id
_entity_poly.type
_entity_poly.pdbx_seq_one_letter_code
_entity_poly.pdbx_strand_id
1 'polypeptide(L)' 'EFLLAGATAVEIGTANFVDPAIGPKVARGIDRYLERHGYGCVKDIVGICE' A
#
# COMPACT_ATOMS: atom_id res chain seq x y z
N GLU A 1 0.67 -4.25 4.30
CA GLU A 1 0.84 -4.48 5.75
C GLU A 1 1.21 -3.20 6.50
N PHE A 2 2.23 -2.43 6.10
CA PHE A 2 2.57 -1.15 6.76
C PHE A 2 1.38 -0.21 7.01
N LEU A 3 0.50 -0.04 6.01
CA LEU A 3 -0.73 0.74 6.17
C LEU A 3 -1.64 0.14 7.27
N LEU A 4 -1.86 -1.18 7.23
CA LEU A 4 -2.67 -1.90 8.22
C LEU A 4 -2.13 -1.74 9.65
N ALA A 5 -0.82 -1.64 9.80
CA ALA A 5 -0.11 -1.41 11.05
C ALA A 5 0.03 0.09 11.42
N GLY A 6 -0.75 0.98 10.79
CA GLY A 6 -0.83 2.40 11.18
C GLY A 6 0.02 3.38 10.36
N ALA A 7 0.78 2.93 9.36
CA ALA A 7 1.53 3.85 8.51
C ALA A 7 0.61 4.68 7.60
N THR A 8 0.83 5.99 7.52
CA THR A 8 0.11 6.88 6.60
C THR A 8 0.74 6.94 5.20
N ALA A 9 2.02 6.57 5.09
CA ALA A 9 2.79 6.52 3.85
C ALA A 9 3.83 5.39 3.90
N VAL A 10 4.27 4.92 2.74
CA VAL A 10 5.28 3.87 2.60
C VAL A 10 6.31 4.29 1.56
N GLU A 11 7.59 4.19 1.93
CA GLU A 11 8.72 4.42 1.03
C GLU A 11 9.30 3.08 0.53
N ILE A 12 9.80 3.06 -0.70
CA ILE A 12 10.39 1.88 -1.31
C ILE A 12 11.81 2.23 -1.79
N GLY A 13 12.81 1.87 -0.99
CA GLY A 13 14.23 2.12 -1.32
C GLY A 13 14.85 1.03 -2.21
N THR A 14 15.17 -0.12 -1.63
CA THR A 14 15.94 -1.18 -2.29
C THR A 14 15.33 -1.67 -3.60
N ALA A 15 14.01 -1.89 -3.64
CA ALA A 15 13.36 -2.37 -4.86
C ALA A 15 13.33 -1.31 -5.97
N ASN A 16 13.39 -0.02 -5.63
CA ASN A 16 13.41 1.07 -6.60
C ASN A 16 14.73 1.13 -7.38
N PHE A 17 15.84 0.64 -6.81
CA PHE A 17 17.11 0.50 -7.52
C PHE A 17 17.09 -0.58 -8.60
N VAL A 18 16.32 -1.65 -8.37
CA VAL A 18 16.17 -2.76 -9.33
C VAL A 18 15.11 -2.42 -10.38
N ASP A 19 14.00 -1.83 -9.95
CA ASP A 19 12.87 -1.44 -10.79
C ASP A 19 12.39 -0.03 -10.42
N PRO A 20 12.81 1.00 -11.17
CA PRO A 20 12.36 2.38 -10.95
C PRO A 20 10.84 2.58 -11.12
N ALA A 21 10.14 1.63 -11.77
CA ALA A 21 8.69 1.66 -11.93
C ALA A 21 7.93 0.88 -10.83
N ILE A 22 8.61 0.50 -9.74
CA ILE A 22 8.00 -0.28 -8.66
C ILE A 22 6.87 0.47 -7.94
N GLY A 23 6.98 1.79 -7.80
CA GLY A 23 5.96 2.63 -7.12
C GLY A 23 4.56 2.45 -7.70
N PRO A 24 4.34 2.70 -9.00
CA PRO A 24 3.05 2.45 -9.66
C PRO A 24 2.55 1.00 -9.57
N LYS A 25 3.46 0.02 -9.52
CA LYS A 25 3.07 -1.40 -9.37
C LYS A 25 2.52 -1.68 -7.97
N VAL A 26 3.15 -1.11 -6.94
CA VAL A 26 2.69 -1.21 -5.55
C VAL A 26 1.37 -0.48 -5.36
N ALA A 27 1.22 0.73 -5.92
CA ALA A 27 -0.04 1.48 -5.87
C ALA A 27 -1.23 0.66 -6.42
N ARG A 28 -1.08 0.06 -7.61
CA ARG A 28 -2.10 -0.85 -8.18
C ARG A 28 -2.33 -2.09 -7.31
N GLY A 29 -1.30 -2.57 -6.62
CA GLY A 29 -1.42 -3.67 -5.67
C GLY A 29 -2.29 -3.30 -4.47
N ILE A 30 -2.16 -2.07 -3.97
CA ILE A 30 -2.98 -1.49 -2.91
C ILE A 30 -4.42 -1.33 -3.40
N ASP A 31 -4.65 -0.76 -4.58
CA ASP A 31 -6.01 -0.59 -5.13
C ASP A 31 -6.74 -1.93 -5.21
N ARG A 32 -6.09 -2.96 -5.77
CA ARG A 32 -6.67 -4.32 -5.82
C ARG A 32 -6.90 -4.93 -4.44
N TYR A 33 -6.08 -4.58 -3.45
CA TYR A 33 -6.32 -5.03 -2.08
C TYR A 33 -7.58 -4.39 -1.51
N LEU A 34 -7.76 -3.08 -1.71
CA LEU A 34 -8.95 -2.35 -1.27
C LEU A 34 -10.22 -2.91 -1.93
N GLU A 35 -10.20 -3.10 -3.25
CA GLU A 35 -11.31 -3.69 -4.03
C GLU A 35 -11.71 -5.08 -3.50
N ARG A 36 -10.73 -5.97 -3.27
CA ARG A 36 -10.99 -7.33 -2.77
C ARG A 36 -11.61 -7.36 -1.38
N HIS A 37 -11.35 -6.35 -0.55
CA HIS A 37 -11.85 -6.28 0.82
C HIS A 37 -13.02 -5.29 0.97
N GLY A 38 -13.46 -4.65 -0.11
CA GLY A 38 -14.59 -3.72 -0.10
C GLY A 38 -14.30 -2.35 0.52
N TYR A 39 -13.04 -1.92 0.56
CA TYR A 39 -12.66 -0.59 1.04
C TYR A 39 -12.68 0.44 -0.10
N GLY A 40 -13.20 1.64 0.17
CA GLY A 40 -13.29 2.72 -0.81
C GLY A 40 -12.11 3.69 -0.76
N CYS A 41 -11.40 3.75 0.37
CA CYS A 41 -10.27 4.63 0.57
C CYS A 41 -9.12 3.90 1.26
N VAL A 42 -7.88 4.25 0.89
CA VAL A 42 -6.68 3.76 1.60
C VAL A 42 -6.69 4.13 3.09
N LYS A 43 -7.35 5.24 3.45
CA LYS A 43 -7.49 5.68 4.85
C LYS A 43 -8.33 4.71 5.68
N ASP A 44 -9.23 3.96 5.06
CA ASP A 44 -10.12 3.02 5.76
C ASP A 44 -9.35 1.81 6.31
N ILE A 45 -8.13 1.57 5.80
CA ILE A 45 -7.29 0.44 6.20
C ILE A 45 -6.09 0.85 7.05
N VAL A 46 -5.90 2.14 7.34
CA VAL A 46 -4.77 2.58 8.16
C VAL A 46 -5.05 2.20 9.62
N GLY A 47 -4.19 1.37 10.22
CA GLY A 47 -4.26 1.00 11.64
C GLY A 47 -5.33 -0.04 12.01
N ILE A 48 -5.87 -0.79 11.04
CA ILE A 48 -6.93 -1.78 11.32
C ILE A 48 -6.42 -3.10 11.93
N CYS A 49 -5.11 -3.32 11.94
CA CYS A 49 -4.49 -4.55 12.48
C CYS A 49 -3.66 -4.27 13.74
N GLU A 50 -3.91 -3.15 14.42
CA GLU A 50 -3.32 -2.84 15.74
C GLU A 50 -4.07 -3.51 16.90
#